data_AF-A0A6H5L1A3-F1
#
_entry.id   AF-A0A6H5L1A3-F1
#
_cell.length_a   1.000
_cell.length_b   1.000
_cell.length_c   1.000
_cell.angle_alpha   90.00
_cell.angle_beta   90.00
_cell.angle_gamma   90.00
#
_symmetry.space_group_name_H-M   'P 1'
#
loop_
_entity.id
_entity.type
_entity.pdbx_description
1 polymer ?
#
loop_
_entity_poly.entity_id
_entity_poly.type
_entity_poly.pdbx_seq_one_letter_code
_entity_poly.pdbx_strand_id
1 'polypeptide(L)'
;MADSHAASNGTAAPGGMSDGGDGLLEPMKYVVVTGGVVSGLGKGVTISSIGRMLKNCGLRTTSIKIDPTRTLAPCRLSSTGRCSSLTTGVRPTLTWATTSGFSGFGCRGTTTSPPERRVYQSVISKERKGEYLGKTVQVVPHITDEIQAWIERVAEIPVDGSNQRPDVCLIEVGGTVGDIESSVFLEALRQFQFRVGRERMSLVHVTLVPVLGSVGEQKTKPTQQTVRELRSVGLHPDVICCRSAELLEESTRNKISIFCQVPATSVLTVYDVTNIYKVPLVLVEQDLHNIFRRQLGFARTRFVSPPDMAKWDRLASCVDEVTTPVRIAIVGKYTGLQDSYLSVIKALKHSAVHAKRDLQLIWVEASDLEVESKEASPDKHAEAWSTLTGVDGVVLPGGFGTRGVEGKILTAK
;
A
#
# COMPACT_ATOMS: atom_id res chain seq x y z
N MET A 1 70.16 45.19 20.30
CA MET A 1 69.10 44.51 21.07
C MET A 1 67.98 45.53 21.20
N ALA A 2 67.02 45.53 20.27
CA ALA A 2 65.77 44.73 20.31
C ALA A 2 64.88 45.23 21.47
N ASP A 3 63.61 45.61 21.33
CA ASP A 3 62.66 45.56 20.23
C ASP A 3 61.60 46.66 20.43
N SER A 4 61.02 47.11 19.32
CA SER A 4 59.97 48.11 19.20
C SER A 4 58.57 47.48 19.21
N HIS A 5 57.68 47.99 20.07
CA HIS A 5 56.23 47.86 19.92
C HIS A 5 55.70 48.92 18.95
N ALA A 6 55.05 48.50 17.86
CA ALA A 6 54.08 49.33 17.15
C ALA A 6 53.03 48.43 16.48
N ALA A 7 51.77 48.63 16.88
CA ALA A 7 50.60 47.95 16.36
C ALA A 7 50.28 48.41 14.93
N SER A 8 49.89 47.47 14.06
CA SER A 8 49.25 47.76 12.78
C SER A 8 47.88 47.08 12.74
N ASN A 9 46.86 47.89 12.44
CA ASN A 9 45.47 47.49 12.24
C ASN A 9 45.33 46.75 10.90
N GLY A 10 44.92 45.49 10.93
CA GLY A 10 44.49 44.72 9.76
C GLY A 10 42.98 44.59 9.71
N THR A 11 42.36 45.27 8.75
CA THR A 11 40.98 45.07 8.30
C THR A 11 40.79 43.65 7.74
N ALA A 12 40.01 42.81 8.41
CA ALA A 12 39.63 41.49 7.90
C ALA A 12 38.42 41.60 6.96
N ALA A 13 38.64 41.22 5.70
CA ALA A 13 37.58 40.99 4.71
C ALA A 13 36.70 39.79 5.11
N PRO A 14 35.41 39.73 4.71
CA PRO A 14 34.58 38.57 4.99
C PRO A 14 35.03 37.41 4.09
N GLY A 15 35.66 36.41 4.69
CA GLY A 15 35.98 35.15 4.04
C GLY A 15 34.70 34.43 3.64
N GLY A 16 34.50 34.24 2.34
CA GLY A 16 33.47 33.36 1.81
C GLY A 16 33.68 31.95 2.35
N MET A 17 32.71 31.47 3.12
CA MET A 17 32.62 30.05 3.47
C MET A 17 32.28 29.30 2.19
N SER A 18 33.29 28.58 1.69
CA SER A 18 33.18 27.54 0.69
C SER A 18 32.13 26.52 1.11
N ASP A 19 31.13 26.31 0.25
CA ASP A 19 30.20 25.18 0.27
C ASP A 19 31.02 23.88 0.09
N GLY A 20 31.57 23.39 1.19
CA GLY A 20 32.14 22.06 1.30
C GLY A 20 31.01 21.05 1.41
N GLY A 21 30.46 20.66 0.26
CA GLY A 21 29.44 19.63 0.14
C GLY A 21 29.99 18.24 0.50
N ASP A 22 30.13 17.99 1.79
CA ASP A 22 30.22 16.63 2.31
C ASP A 22 28.81 16.05 2.18
N GLY A 23 28.64 15.07 1.30
CA GLY A 23 27.36 14.50 0.88
C GLY A 23 26.69 13.67 1.97
N LEU A 24 26.31 14.30 3.09
CA LEU A 24 25.51 13.68 4.13
C LEU A 24 24.18 13.23 3.52
N LEU A 25 24.04 11.91 3.37
CA LEU A 25 22.79 11.30 2.91
C LEU A 25 21.67 11.74 3.84
N GLU A 26 20.67 12.43 3.29
CA GLU A 26 19.49 12.82 4.06
C GLU A 26 18.89 11.60 4.76
N PRO A 27 18.44 11.77 6.02
CA PRO A 27 17.85 10.68 6.77
C PRO A 27 16.55 10.22 6.12
N MET A 28 16.29 8.92 6.21
CA MET A 28 15.09 8.30 5.68
C MET A 28 13.81 8.93 6.23
N LYS A 29 12.83 9.11 5.35
CA LYS A 29 11.49 9.59 5.70
C LYS A 29 10.49 8.45 5.67
N TYR A 30 9.42 8.56 6.45
CA TYR A 30 8.40 7.54 6.62
C TYR A 30 7.03 8.13 6.35
N VAL A 31 6.24 7.49 5.50
CA VAL A 31 4.83 7.82 5.31
C VAL A 31 4.02 6.63 5.76
N VAL A 32 3.24 6.80 6.83
CA VAL A 32 2.46 5.73 7.44
C VAL A 32 1.00 5.88 7.04
N VAL A 33 0.39 4.83 6.52
CA VAL A 33 -1.01 4.80 6.11
C VAL A 33 -1.79 3.87 7.03
N THR A 34 -2.77 4.42 7.75
CA THR A 34 -3.68 3.68 8.63
C THR A 34 -5.10 3.64 8.08
N GLY A 35 -5.94 2.74 8.56
CA GLY A 35 -7.34 2.60 8.14
C GLY A 35 -8.30 2.85 9.28
N GLY A 36 -9.40 3.55 9.00
CA GLY A 36 -10.45 3.84 9.96
C GLY A 36 -11.59 2.83 9.89
N VAL A 37 -12.71 3.24 9.30
CA VAL A 37 -14.06 2.71 9.58
C VAL A 37 -14.26 1.25 9.18
N VAL A 38 -13.77 0.84 8.01
CA VAL A 38 -13.96 -0.53 7.50
C VAL A 38 -12.69 -1.05 6.84
N SER A 39 -12.51 -2.38 6.89
CA SER A 39 -11.47 -3.04 6.10
C SER A 39 -11.81 -2.95 4.60
N GLY A 40 -10.81 -2.90 3.73
CA GLY A 40 -11.03 -2.84 2.28
C GLY A 40 -11.27 -1.44 1.67
N LEU A 41 -11.24 -0.34 2.44
CA LEU A 41 -11.45 1.03 1.94
C LEU A 41 -10.49 1.53 0.84
N GLY A 42 -9.44 0.78 0.53
CA GLY A 42 -8.44 1.21 -0.46
C GLY A 42 -7.16 1.79 0.15
N LYS A 43 -6.77 1.40 1.37
CA LYS A 43 -5.43 1.68 1.94
C LYS A 43 -4.30 1.34 0.96
N GLY A 44 -4.37 0.13 0.39
CA GLY A 44 -3.41 -0.34 -0.61
C GLY A 44 -3.36 0.57 -1.84
N VAL A 45 -4.50 1.01 -2.38
CA VAL A 45 -4.55 1.93 -3.52
C VAL A 45 -3.99 3.31 -3.13
N THR A 46 -4.33 3.81 -1.95
CA THR A 46 -3.87 5.11 -1.44
C THR A 46 -2.35 5.14 -1.29
N ILE A 47 -1.77 4.16 -0.57
CA ILE A 47 -0.31 4.11 -0.35
C ILE A 47 0.46 3.88 -1.65
N SER A 48 -0.08 3.05 -2.55
CA SER A 48 0.47 2.84 -3.89
C SER A 48 0.50 4.13 -4.70
N SER A 49 -0.58 4.91 -4.62
CA SER A 49 -0.73 6.17 -5.34
C SER A 49 0.22 7.23 -4.82
N ILE A 50 0.40 7.30 -3.50
CA ILE A 50 1.43 8.12 -2.85
C ILE A 50 2.82 7.71 -3.33
N GLY A 51 3.11 6.40 -3.39
CA GLY A 51 4.40 5.90 -3.87
C GLY A 51 4.69 6.28 -5.32
N ARG A 52 3.69 6.15 -6.20
CA ARG A 52 3.80 6.58 -7.60
C ARG A 52 4.04 8.08 -7.73
N MET A 53 3.30 8.88 -6.97
CA MET A 53 3.44 10.34 -6.93
C MET A 53 4.85 10.76 -6.47
N LEU A 54 5.34 10.21 -5.35
CA LEU A 54 6.67 10.54 -4.81
C LEU A 54 7.81 10.08 -5.74
N LYS A 55 7.64 8.94 -6.43
CA LYS A 55 8.58 8.48 -7.46
C LYS A 55 8.66 9.47 -8.62
N ASN A 56 7.51 10.03 -9.03
CA ASN A 56 7.46 11.08 -10.05
C ASN A 56 7.94 12.45 -9.52
N CYS A 57 8.10 12.62 -8.21
CA CYS A 57 8.80 13.76 -7.60
C CYS A 57 10.34 13.54 -7.56
N GLY A 58 10.85 12.42 -8.10
CA GLY A 58 12.28 12.10 -8.13
C GLY A 58 12.80 11.31 -6.92
N LEU A 59 11.92 10.88 -6.00
CA LEU A 59 12.33 10.16 -4.79
C LEU A 59 12.37 8.65 -5.00
N ARG A 60 13.37 7.99 -4.42
CA ARG A 60 13.38 6.53 -4.29
C ARG A 60 12.46 6.13 -3.15
N THR A 61 11.49 5.27 -3.44
CA THR A 61 10.57 4.76 -2.41
C THR A 61 10.77 3.27 -2.17
N THR A 62 10.54 2.86 -0.94
CA THR A 62 10.33 1.45 -0.57
C THR A 62 9.00 1.34 0.13
N SER A 63 8.49 0.13 0.28
CA SER A 63 7.24 -0.09 1.00
C SER A 63 7.36 -1.24 1.97
N ILE A 64 6.67 -1.07 3.09
CA ILE A 64 6.48 -2.03 4.16
C ILE A 64 4.97 -2.18 4.33
N LYS A 65 4.50 -3.42 4.40
CA LYS A 65 3.13 -3.70 4.86
C LYS A 65 3.21 -4.36 6.21
N ILE A 66 2.45 -3.87 7.17
CA ILE A 66 2.22 -4.52 8.45
C ILE A 66 0.88 -5.23 8.35
N ASP A 67 0.86 -6.55 8.56
CA ASP A 67 -0.36 -7.33 8.59
C ASP A 67 -0.59 -7.79 10.04
N PRO A 68 -1.63 -7.27 10.73
CA PRO A 68 -1.89 -7.63 12.10
C PRO A 68 -2.43 -9.07 12.24
N THR A 69 -2.70 -9.78 11.15
CA THR A 69 -3.15 -11.17 11.25
C THR A 69 -2.03 -12.10 11.72
N ARG A 70 -2.34 -12.97 12.69
CA ARG A 70 -1.42 -13.98 13.24
C ARG A 70 -0.94 -15.03 12.22
N THR A 71 -1.61 -15.12 11.09
CA THR A 71 -1.42 -16.20 10.12
C THR A 71 -0.19 -15.96 9.25
N LEU A 72 0.86 -16.76 9.48
CA LEU A 72 2.16 -16.67 8.78
C LEU A 72 2.08 -16.88 7.25
N ALA A 73 0.98 -17.48 6.78
CA ALA A 73 0.61 -17.63 5.38
C ALA A 73 -0.88 -18.02 5.31
N PRO A 74 -1.80 -17.17 4.83
CA PRO A 74 -3.22 -17.54 4.70
C PRO A 74 -3.45 -18.81 3.86
N CYS A 75 -2.46 -19.18 3.05
CA CYS A 75 -2.49 -20.32 2.14
C CYS A 75 -2.37 -21.70 2.82
N ARG A 76 -2.14 -21.81 4.15
CA ARG A 76 -2.17 -23.11 4.86
C ARG A 76 -3.53 -23.50 5.45
N LEU A 77 -4.44 -22.54 5.66
CA LEU A 77 -5.65 -22.78 6.46
C LEU A 77 -6.90 -23.10 5.63
N SER A 78 -6.88 -22.87 4.32
CA SER A 78 -7.94 -23.33 3.42
C SER A 78 -7.56 -23.08 1.98
N SER A 79 -8.19 -23.83 1.09
CA SER A 79 -7.99 -23.74 -0.36
C SER A 79 -8.52 -22.41 -0.98
N THR A 80 -9.01 -21.48 -0.15
CA THR A 80 -9.45 -20.12 -0.48
C THR A 80 -8.35 -19.04 -0.28
N GLY A 81 -7.11 -19.45 -0.01
CA GLY A 81 -6.01 -18.57 0.39
C GLY A 81 -5.21 -17.91 -0.74
N ARG A 82 -5.46 -16.61 -0.92
CA ARG A 82 -4.76 -15.59 -1.73
C ARG A 82 -3.22 -15.66 -1.61
N CYS A 83 -2.52 -16.11 -2.65
CA CYS A 83 -1.05 -16.12 -2.69
C CYS A 83 -0.54 -15.63 -4.05
N SER A 84 0.12 -14.47 -4.10
CA SER A 84 1.01 -14.12 -5.21
C SER A 84 2.42 -14.59 -4.88
N SER A 85 2.95 -15.55 -5.63
CA SER A 85 4.39 -15.86 -5.58
C SER A 85 5.14 -14.85 -6.44
N LEU A 86 5.98 -14.03 -5.82
CA LEU A 86 7.00 -13.24 -6.52
C LEU A 86 8.38 -13.86 -6.24
N THR A 87 9.37 -13.46 -7.04
CA THR A 87 10.70 -14.04 -7.32
C THR A 87 11.53 -14.59 -6.15
N THR A 88 11.15 -14.37 -4.89
CA THR A 88 11.98 -14.70 -3.72
C THR A 88 11.34 -15.70 -2.75
N GLY A 89 10.37 -16.52 -3.19
CA GLY A 89 9.82 -17.63 -2.39
C GLY A 89 9.00 -17.24 -1.15
N VAL A 90 8.99 -15.97 -0.78
CA VAL A 90 8.09 -15.39 0.23
C VAL A 90 6.79 -14.96 -0.48
N ARG A 91 5.64 -15.30 0.12
CA ARG A 91 4.31 -15.10 -0.44
C ARG A 91 3.68 -13.82 0.14
N PRO A 92 3.80 -12.65 -0.52
CA PRO A 92 3.18 -11.40 -0.08
C PRO A 92 1.65 -11.48 -0.05
N THR A 93 1.05 -10.63 0.77
CA THR A 93 -0.41 -10.45 0.86
C THR A 93 -0.93 -9.59 -0.30
N LEU A 94 -2.23 -9.71 -0.59
CA LEU A 94 -2.91 -9.16 -1.77
C LEU A 94 -2.71 -7.64 -2.00
N THR A 95 -2.61 -6.83 -0.94
CA THR A 95 -2.45 -5.38 -1.10
C THR A 95 -1.06 -5.02 -1.61
N TRP A 96 -0.05 -5.85 -1.36
CA TRP A 96 1.30 -5.65 -1.89
C TRP A 96 1.34 -5.79 -3.41
N ALA A 97 0.55 -6.70 -4.00
CA ALA A 97 0.45 -6.80 -5.46
C ALA A 97 -0.13 -5.52 -6.10
N THR A 98 -0.96 -4.78 -5.35
CA THR A 98 -1.37 -3.41 -5.74
C THR A 98 -0.16 -2.47 -5.65
N THR A 99 0.53 -2.42 -4.51
CA THR A 99 1.70 -1.54 -4.31
C THR A 99 2.83 -1.76 -5.30
N SER A 100 3.17 -3.02 -5.60
CA SER A 100 4.23 -3.37 -6.56
C SER A 100 3.84 -3.04 -8.00
N GLY A 101 2.56 -3.23 -8.36
CA GLY A 101 2.05 -2.92 -9.69
C GLY A 101 2.03 -1.43 -9.99
N PHE A 102 1.61 -0.61 -9.03
CA PHE A 102 1.58 0.86 -9.17
C PHE A 102 2.96 1.51 -9.09
N SER A 103 3.84 1.00 -8.22
CA SER A 103 5.13 1.63 -7.94
C SER A 103 6.27 1.10 -8.82
N GLY A 104 6.08 -0.06 -9.47
CA GLY A 104 7.06 -0.68 -10.38
C GLY A 104 8.28 -1.26 -9.66
N PHE A 105 8.10 -1.85 -8.48
CA PHE A 105 9.18 -2.45 -7.69
C PHE A 105 9.29 -3.96 -7.86
N GLY A 106 10.53 -4.47 -7.88
CA GLY A 106 10.82 -5.91 -7.77
C GLY A 106 10.84 -6.35 -6.30
N CYS A 107 10.24 -7.49 -5.99
CA CYS A 107 10.20 -8.00 -4.61
C CYS A 107 11.56 -8.57 -4.17
N ARG A 108 12.00 -8.20 -2.96
CA ARG A 108 12.91 -9.01 -2.14
C ARG A 108 12.11 -9.58 -0.98
N GLY A 109 12.34 -10.84 -0.59
CA GLY A 109 11.54 -11.52 0.45
C GLY A 109 11.58 -10.88 1.85
N THR A 110 12.41 -9.86 2.02
CA THR A 110 12.60 -9.06 3.22
C THR A 110 11.69 -7.84 3.32
N THR A 111 11.09 -7.35 2.21
CA THR A 111 10.22 -6.15 2.20
C THR A 111 8.74 -6.44 2.49
N THR A 112 8.38 -7.70 2.70
CA THR A 112 7.05 -8.10 3.18
C THR A 112 6.99 -8.15 4.71
N SER A 113 5.80 -7.92 5.28
CA SER A 113 5.49 -7.97 6.72
C SER A 113 6.31 -9.00 7.49
N PRO A 114 6.76 -8.73 8.73
CA PRO A 114 6.83 -9.82 9.66
C PRO A 114 5.36 -10.14 9.95
N PRO A 115 4.89 -11.37 9.69
CA PRO A 115 3.71 -11.84 10.42
C PRO A 115 3.91 -11.47 11.88
N GLU A 116 2.88 -11.04 12.59
CA GLU A 116 2.94 -10.80 14.04
C GLU A 116 3.75 -11.92 14.73
N ARG A 117 3.49 -13.17 14.33
CA ARG A 117 4.25 -14.37 14.72
C ARG A 117 5.77 -14.30 14.53
N ARG A 118 6.34 -13.67 13.50
CA ARG A 118 7.79 -13.49 13.34
C ARG A 118 8.39 -12.58 14.40
N VAL A 119 7.69 -11.49 14.76
CA VAL A 119 8.14 -10.57 15.83
C VAL A 119 8.13 -11.32 17.17
N TYR A 120 7.01 -11.94 17.52
CA TYR A 120 6.92 -12.74 18.74
C TYR A 120 7.92 -13.90 18.76
N GLN A 121 8.12 -14.59 17.62
CA GLN A 121 9.10 -15.66 17.52
C GLN A 121 10.53 -15.15 17.74
N SER A 122 10.88 -13.98 17.19
CA SER A 122 12.17 -13.33 17.43
C SER A 122 12.37 -13.07 18.91
N VAL A 123 11.38 -12.42 19.56
CA VAL A 123 11.45 -12.09 20.99
C VAL A 123 11.53 -13.32 21.88
N ILE A 124 10.71 -14.35 21.64
CA ILE A 124 10.76 -15.62 22.37
C ILE A 124 12.12 -16.32 22.17
N SER A 125 12.68 -16.26 20.97
CA SER A 125 14.00 -16.84 20.70
C SER A 125 15.13 -16.09 21.43
N LYS A 126 15.08 -14.75 21.51
CA LYS A 126 16.03 -13.93 22.28
C LYS A 126 15.93 -14.19 23.78
N GLU A 127 14.70 -14.33 24.28
CA GLU A 127 14.43 -14.70 25.68
C GLU A 127 15.07 -16.03 26.05
N ARG A 128 14.85 -17.08 25.24
CA ARG A 128 15.44 -18.41 25.48
C ARG A 128 16.96 -18.44 25.42
N LYS A 129 17.58 -17.49 24.72
CA LYS A 129 19.04 -17.33 24.66
C LYS A 129 19.61 -16.52 25.83
N GLY A 130 18.76 -15.94 26.67
CA GLY A 130 19.18 -15.08 27.78
C GLY A 130 19.59 -13.66 27.37
N GLU A 131 19.21 -13.19 26.17
CA GLU A 131 19.58 -11.84 25.69
C GLU A 131 18.96 -10.70 26.54
N TYR A 132 17.88 -10.99 27.27
CA TYR A 132 17.25 -10.05 28.20
C TYR A 132 17.80 -10.13 29.64
N LEU A 133 18.92 -10.84 29.86
CA LEU A 133 19.63 -10.92 31.14
C LEU A 133 18.74 -11.36 32.33
N GLY A 134 17.80 -12.28 32.07
CA GLY A 134 16.87 -12.79 33.07
C GLY A 134 15.74 -11.84 33.47
N LYS A 135 15.61 -10.67 32.84
CA LYS A 135 14.50 -9.74 33.08
C LYS A 135 13.22 -10.24 32.40
N THR A 136 12.07 -9.87 32.98
CA THR A 136 10.76 -10.20 32.43
C THR A 136 10.53 -9.49 31.09
N VAL A 137 10.22 -10.29 30.06
CA VAL A 137 9.85 -9.79 28.73
C VAL A 137 8.38 -9.38 28.72
N GLN A 138 8.09 -8.23 28.12
CA GLN A 138 6.77 -7.61 28.04
C GLN A 138 6.50 -7.10 26.62
N VAL A 139 5.23 -6.87 26.28
CA VAL A 139 4.84 -6.29 24.97
C VAL A 139 5.52 -4.94 24.76
N VAL A 140 5.44 -4.06 25.76
CA VAL A 140 6.19 -2.80 25.79
C VAL A 140 7.30 -2.94 26.83
N PRO A 141 8.57 -2.65 26.50
CA PRO A 141 9.07 -2.19 25.20
C PRO A 141 9.51 -3.31 24.25
N HIS A 142 9.63 -4.57 24.69
CA HIS A 142 10.38 -5.58 23.94
C HIS A 142 9.80 -5.94 22.56
N ILE A 143 8.47 -6.07 22.45
CA ILE A 143 7.82 -6.34 21.15
C ILE A 143 7.82 -5.07 20.30
N THR A 144 7.55 -3.91 20.89
CA THR A 144 7.51 -2.63 20.16
C THR A 144 8.89 -2.21 19.65
N ASP A 145 9.97 -2.51 20.38
CA ASP A 145 11.35 -2.28 19.96
C ASP A 145 11.76 -3.21 18.82
N GLU A 146 11.37 -4.49 18.86
CA GLU A 146 11.62 -5.43 17.76
C GLU A 146 10.91 -4.99 16.47
N ILE A 147 9.67 -4.47 16.58
CA ILE A 147 8.94 -3.90 15.43
C ILE A 147 9.68 -2.69 14.86
N GLN A 148 10.08 -1.74 15.70
CA GLN A 148 10.80 -0.54 15.27
C GLN A 148 12.13 -0.89 14.59
N ALA A 149 12.93 -1.76 15.20
CA ALA A 149 14.21 -2.23 14.65
C ALA A 149 14.02 -3.02 13.34
N TRP A 150 12.88 -3.70 13.16
CA TRP A 150 12.53 -4.35 11.90
C TRP A 150 12.18 -3.32 10.82
N ILE A 151 11.36 -2.31 11.14
CA ILE A 151 10.99 -1.24 10.21
C ILE A 151 12.23 -0.53 9.67
N GLU A 152 13.13 -0.08 10.55
CA GLU A 152 14.36 0.62 10.15
C GLU A 152 15.22 -0.23 9.22
N ARG A 153 15.48 -1.48 9.60
CA ARG A 153 16.32 -2.41 8.84
C ARG A 153 15.77 -2.71 7.45
N VAL A 154 14.45 -2.90 7.33
CA VAL A 154 13.81 -3.21 6.04
C VAL A 154 13.69 -1.97 5.16
N ALA A 155 13.46 -0.81 5.76
CA ALA A 155 13.33 0.43 5.04
C ALA A 155 14.62 0.82 4.29
N GLU A 156 15.78 0.38 4.77
CA GLU A 156 17.08 0.60 4.10
C GLU A 156 17.34 -0.30 2.89
N ILE A 157 16.53 -1.34 2.68
CA ILE A 157 16.76 -2.32 1.61
C ILE A 157 16.29 -1.74 0.26
N PRO A 158 17.17 -1.63 -0.75
CA PRO A 158 16.80 -1.18 -2.09
C PRO A 158 15.89 -2.18 -2.81
N VAL A 159 14.84 -1.66 -3.47
CA VAL A 159 13.83 -2.45 -4.20
C VAL A 159 13.71 -2.10 -5.68
N ASP A 160 14.43 -1.07 -6.14
CA ASP A 160 14.39 -0.56 -7.52
C ASP A 160 15.53 -1.07 -8.40
N GLY A 161 16.40 -1.93 -7.85
CA GLY A 161 17.58 -2.46 -8.55
C GLY A 161 18.79 -1.53 -8.58
N SER A 162 18.68 -0.30 -8.07
CA SER A 162 19.79 0.68 -8.07
C SER A 162 20.87 0.38 -7.04
N ASN A 163 20.61 -0.54 -6.08
CA ASN A 163 21.39 -0.75 -4.86
C ASN A 163 21.58 0.52 -4.00
N GLN A 164 20.83 1.59 -4.25
CA GLN A 164 20.88 2.82 -3.46
C GLN A 164 19.80 2.82 -2.38
N ARG A 165 20.13 3.39 -1.22
CA ARG A 165 19.18 3.54 -0.11
C ARG A 165 17.91 4.29 -0.57
N PRO A 166 16.71 3.80 -0.22
CA PRO A 166 15.47 4.55 -0.46
C PRO A 166 15.44 5.88 0.32
N ASP A 167 14.80 6.91 -0.24
CA ASP A 167 14.59 8.19 0.43
C ASP A 167 13.35 8.17 1.34
N VAL A 168 12.31 7.44 0.90
CA VAL A 168 11.03 7.34 1.62
C VAL A 168 10.58 5.90 1.78
N CYS A 169 10.21 5.50 3.00
CA CYS A 169 9.56 4.24 3.29
C CYS A 169 8.06 4.43 3.52
N LEU A 170 7.25 3.77 2.69
CA LEU A 170 5.80 3.77 2.76
C LEU A 170 5.34 2.60 3.64
N ILE A 171 4.72 2.87 4.79
CA ILE A 171 4.28 1.85 5.74
C ILE A 171 2.75 1.73 5.68
N GLU A 172 2.21 0.61 5.19
CA GLU A 172 0.78 0.30 5.24
C GLU A 172 0.48 -0.48 6.53
N VAL A 173 -0.33 0.07 7.44
CA VAL A 173 -0.86 -0.66 8.58
C VAL A 173 -2.16 -1.35 8.16
N GLY A 174 -2.14 -2.69 8.11
CA GLY A 174 -3.30 -3.53 7.86
C GLY A 174 -4.33 -3.45 8.99
N GLY A 175 -5.52 -4.02 8.77
CA GLY A 175 -6.62 -3.94 9.74
C GLY A 175 -7.26 -2.55 9.84
N THR A 176 -8.04 -2.34 10.88
CA THR A 176 -8.66 -1.06 11.25
C THR A 176 -8.11 -0.55 12.58
N VAL A 177 -8.07 0.76 12.76
CA VAL A 177 -7.79 1.36 14.06
C VAL A 177 -8.91 0.96 15.01
N GLY A 178 -8.54 0.57 16.24
CA GLY A 178 -9.48 0.04 17.24
C GLY A 178 -9.43 -1.48 17.38
N ASP A 179 -8.86 -2.19 16.40
CA ASP A 179 -8.68 -3.65 16.48
C ASP A 179 -7.60 -4.02 17.50
N ILE A 180 -7.84 -5.06 18.30
CA ILE A 180 -6.89 -5.57 19.31
C ILE A 180 -5.58 -5.99 18.63
N GLU A 181 -5.67 -6.60 17.45
CA GLU A 181 -4.54 -7.08 16.66
C GLU A 181 -3.65 -5.93 16.15
N SER A 182 -4.23 -4.75 15.92
CA SER A 182 -3.49 -3.58 15.44
C SER A 182 -2.80 -2.80 16.57
N SER A 183 -3.25 -2.97 17.82
CA SER A 183 -2.84 -2.14 18.97
C SER A 183 -1.33 -2.11 19.20
N VAL A 184 -0.66 -3.26 19.14
CA VAL A 184 0.79 -3.39 19.36
C VAL A 184 1.58 -2.65 18.27
N PHE A 185 1.11 -2.67 17.02
CA PHE A 185 1.77 -1.97 15.92
C PHE A 185 1.55 -0.45 16.00
N LEU A 186 0.35 -0.01 16.40
CA LEU A 186 0.09 1.41 16.63
C LEU A 186 0.93 1.95 17.78
N GLU A 187 1.09 1.20 18.88
CA GLU A 187 1.98 1.59 19.98
C GLU A 187 3.45 1.63 19.55
N ALA A 188 3.91 0.67 18.74
CA ALA A 188 5.26 0.70 18.18
C ALA A 188 5.49 1.95 17.30
N LEU A 189 4.52 2.30 16.46
CA LEU A 189 4.58 3.51 15.61
C LEU A 189 4.49 4.80 16.43
N ARG A 190 3.72 4.81 17.53
CA ARG A 190 3.65 5.92 18.47
C ARG A 190 5.00 6.19 19.14
N GLN A 191 5.76 5.15 19.50
CA GLN A 191 7.13 5.30 20.01
C GLN A 191 8.08 5.71 18.88
N PHE A 192 7.91 5.12 17.70
CA PHE A 192 8.74 5.37 16.53
C PHE A 192 8.76 6.83 16.10
N GLN A 193 7.62 7.53 16.13
CA GLN A 193 7.52 8.94 15.74
C GLN A 193 8.47 9.84 16.57
N PHE A 194 8.68 9.51 17.85
CA PHE A 194 9.61 10.24 18.72
C PHE A 194 11.06 9.86 18.46
N ARG A 195 11.31 8.59 18.12
CA ARG A 195 12.64 8.07 17.79
C ARG A 195 13.20 8.71 16.51
N VAL A 196 12.40 8.77 15.44
CA VAL A 196 12.84 9.33 14.15
C VAL A 196 12.69 10.85 14.07
N GLY A 197 11.82 11.43 14.90
CA GLY A 197 11.52 12.85 14.92
C GLY A 197 10.38 13.23 13.96
N ARG A 198 9.67 14.31 14.30
CA ARG A 198 8.45 14.75 13.63
C ARG A 198 8.63 15.03 12.13
N GLU A 199 9.75 15.61 11.73
CA GLU A 199 10.04 15.94 10.33
C GLU A 199 10.44 14.72 9.48
N ARG A 200 10.41 13.51 10.06
CA ARG A 200 10.74 12.27 9.35
C ARG A 200 9.57 11.31 9.23
N MET A 201 8.43 11.59 9.85
CA MET A 201 7.27 10.71 9.79
C MET A 201 6.01 11.53 9.51
N SER A 202 5.24 11.14 8.49
CA SER A 202 3.93 11.71 8.19
C SER A 202 2.87 10.61 8.25
N LEU A 203 1.76 10.88 8.93
CA LEU A 203 0.66 9.93 9.12
C LEU A 203 -0.54 10.29 8.24
N VAL A 204 -0.89 9.37 7.34
CA VAL A 204 -2.09 9.43 6.51
C VAL A 204 -3.14 8.49 7.09
N HIS A 205 -4.34 8.99 7.35
CA HIS A 205 -5.47 8.19 7.83
C HIS A 205 -6.54 8.06 6.75
N VAL A 206 -6.79 6.83 6.29
CA VAL A 206 -7.83 6.53 5.29
C VAL A 206 -9.13 6.18 6.00
N THR A 207 -10.19 6.92 5.70
CA THR A 207 -11.50 6.83 6.37
C THR A 207 -12.64 6.84 5.35
N LEU A 208 -13.86 6.52 5.79
CA LEU A 208 -15.06 6.51 4.95
C LEU A 208 -15.95 7.70 5.31
N VAL A 209 -16.36 8.46 4.31
CA VAL A 209 -17.43 9.45 4.38
C VAL A 209 -18.61 8.92 3.57
N PRO A 210 -19.53 8.17 4.20
CA PRO A 210 -20.67 7.62 3.49
C PRO A 210 -21.71 8.69 3.18
N VAL A 211 -22.41 8.49 2.08
CA VAL A 211 -23.63 9.22 1.72
C VAL A 211 -24.80 8.31 2.07
N LEU A 212 -25.71 8.75 2.95
CA LEU A 212 -26.82 7.92 3.43
C LEU A 212 -28.17 8.42 2.91
N GLY A 213 -28.92 7.51 2.29
CA GLY A 213 -30.35 7.65 2.00
C GLY A 213 -30.74 8.72 0.97
N SER A 214 -32.04 8.97 0.88
CA SER A 214 -32.71 9.87 -0.09
C SER A 214 -32.31 11.34 -0.01
N VAL A 215 -31.58 11.75 1.04
CA VAL A 215 -31.22 13.15 1.31
C VAL A 215 -29.87 13.52 0.70
N GLY A 216 -29.02 12.55 0.33
CA GLY A 216 -27.72 12.82 -0.33
C GLY A 216 -26.65 13.47 0.57
N GLU A 217 -26.87 13.54 1.89
CA GLU A 217 -25.94 14.24 2.80
C GLU A 217 -24.68 13.41 3.12
N GLN A 218 -23.51 14.03 2.98
CA GLN A 218 -22.21 13.45 3.32
C GLN A 218 -22.00 13.38 4.85
N LYS A 219 -21.87 12.17 5.40
CA LYS A 219 -21.78 11.96 6.85
C LYS A 219 -20.34 11.88 7.34
N THR A 220 -19.94 12.86 8.15
CA THR A 220 -18.57 12.98 8.69
C THR A 220 -18.34 12.27 10.02
N LYS A 221 -19.39 11.80 10.69
CA LYS A 221 -19.30 11.20 12.03
C LYS A 221 -18.39 9.96 12.11
N PRO A 222 -18.43 9.01 11.15
CA PRO A 222 -17.51 7.88 11.16
C PRO A 222 -16.04 8.33 11.17
N THR A 223 -15.68 9.31 10.34
CA THR A 223 -14.34 9.90 10.31
C THR A 223 -13.92 10.51 11.64
N GLN A 224 -14.84 11.26 12.30
CA GLN A 224 -14.55 11.88 13.60
C GLN A 224 -14.23 10.83 14.67
N GLN A 225 -14.95 9.71 14.66
CA GLN A 225 -14.74 8.63 15.62
C GLN A 225 -13.40 7.92 15.39
N THR A 226 -13.07 7.55 14.15
CA THR A 226 -11.82 6.84 13.88
C THR A 226 -10.58 7.70 14.15
N VAL A 227 -10.66 9.00 13.88
CA VAL A 227 -9.59 9.95 14.25
C VAL A 227 -9.50 10.11 15.77
N ARG A 228 -10.61 10.06 16.51
CA ARG A 228 -10.56 10.06 17.98
C ARG A 228 -9.87 8.79 18.51
N GLU A 229 -10.19 7.63 17.96
CA GLU A 229 -9.54 6.36 18.32
C GLU A 229 -8.04 6.39 18.00
N LEU A 230 -7.65 6.88 16.83
CA LEU A 230 -6.25 7.05 16.45
C LEU A 230 -5.50 8.00 17.40
N ARG A 231 -6.12 9.12 17.79
CA ARG A 231 -5.54 10.05 18.78
C ARG A 231 -5.47 9.44 20.18
N SER A 232 -6.40 8.56 20.55
CA SER A 232 -6.39 7.90 21.86
C SER A 232 -5.16 7.01 22.05
N VAL A 233 -4.58 6.50 20.96
CA VAL A 233 -3.30 5.77 20.96
C VAL A 233 -2.09 6.68 20.71
N GLY A 234 -2.24 8.01 20.84
CA GLY A 234 -1.15 8.98 20.73
C GLY A 234 -0.65 9.26 19.31
N LEU A 235 -1.41 8.88 18.29
CA LEU A 235 -1.09 9.15 16.89
C LEU A 235 -2.03 10.23 16.33
N HIS A 236 -1.46 11.25 15.70
CA HIS A 236 -2.23 12.36 15.11
C HIS A 236 -2.07 12.33 13.60
N PRO A 237 -3.17 12.26 12.83
CA PRO A 237 -3.06 12.25 11.36
C PRO A 237 -2.59 13.61 10.86
N ASP A 238 -1.63 13.59 9.96
CA ASP A 238 -1.16 14.77 9.23
C ASP A 238 -2.01 15.04 7.97
N VAL A 239 -2.57 13.96 7.41
CA VAL A 239 -3.45 13.95 6.24
C VAL A 239 -4.59 12.97 6.48
N ILE A 240 -5.80 13.36 6.10
CA ILE A 240 -6.98 12.49 6.13
C ILE A 240 -7.45 12.27 4.70
N CYS A 241 -7.41 11.02 4.24
CA CYS A 241 -7.96 10.61 2.96
C CYS A 241 -9.37 10.07 3.16
N CYS A 242 -10.36 10.87 2.76
CA CYS A 242 -11.77 10.54 2.87
C CYS A 242 -12.22 9.79 1.61
N ARG A 243 -12.48 8.49 1.73
CA ARG A 243 -13.15 7.71 0.70
C ARG A 243 -14.63 8.07 0.69
N SER A 244 -15.16 8.43 -0.47
CA SER A 244 -16.56 8.79 -0.68
C SER A 244 -17.01 8.33 -2.07
N ALA A 245 -18.32 8.31 -2.32
CA ALA A 245 -18.85 8.09 -3.67
C ALA A 245 -18.57 9.32 -4.56
N GLU A 246 -18.83 10.52 -4.01
CA GLU A 246 -18.72 11.79 -4.71
C GLU A 246 -17.64 12.69 -4.09
N LEU A 247 -17.30 13.78 -4.79
CA LEU A 247 -16.43 14.84 -4.26
C LEU A 247 -17.00 15.41 -2.95
N LEU A 248 -16.14 15.60 -1.96
CA LEU A 248 -16.57 16.22 -0.72
C LEU A 248 -16.98 17.68 -0.92
N GLU A 249 -18.11 18.06 -0.35
CA GLU A 249 -18.50 19.46 -0.22
C GLU A 249 -17.49 20.22 0.65
N GLU A 250 -17.30 21.50 0.37
CA GLU A 250 -16.43 22.35 1.18
C GLU A 250 -16.90 22.42 2.65
N SER A 251 -18.22 22.45 2.87
CA SER A 251 -18.85 22.38 4.19
C SER A 251 -18.40 21.12 4.96
N THR A 252 -18.45 19.96 4.30
CA THR A 252 -18.04 18.65 4.80
C THR A 252 -16.55 18.61 5.10
N ARG A 253 -15.71 19.11 4.18
CA ARG A 253 -14.25 19.20 4.34
C ARG A 253 -13.88 20.07 5.55
N ASN A 254 -14.48 21.24 5.68
CA ASN A 254 -14.24 22.17 6.79
C ASN A 254 -14.71 21.58 8.12
N LYS A 255 -15.85 20.87 8.13
CA LYS A 255 -16.32 20.15 9.31
C LYS A 255 -15.31 19.09 9.75
N ILE A 256 -14.81 18.26 8.84
CA ILE A 256 -13.77 17.26 9.15
C ILE A 256 -12.52 17.94 9.70
N SER A 257 -12.06 19.02 9.06
CA SER A 257 -10.90 19.81 9.49
C SER A 257 -11.01 20.25 10.96
N ILE A 258 -12.13 20.87 11.34
CA ILE A 258 -12.36 21.38 12.70
C ILE A 258 -12.43 20.22 13.71
N PHE A 259 -13.22 19.19 13.45
CA PHE A 259 -13.42 18.08 14.41
C PHE A 259 -12.20 17.17 14.54
N CYS A 260 -11.42 17.02 13.46
CA CYS A 260 -10.24 16.17 13.43
C CYS A 260 -8.95 16.93 13.72
N GLN A 261 -9.01 18.26 13.83
CA GLN A 261 -7.88 19.16 14.13
C GLN A 261 -6.74 19.05 13.11
N VAL A 262 -7.10 18.97 11.83
CA VAL A 262 -6.16 19.00 10.70
C VAL A 262 -6.50 20.18 9.78
N PRO A 263 -5.53 20.82 9.11
CA PRO A 263 -5.82 21.86 8.13
C PRO A 263 -6.81 21.37 7.06
N ALA A 264 -7.71 22.23 6.59
CA ALA A 264 -8.67 21.87 5.53
C ALA A 264 -7.97 21.39 4.25
N THR A 265 -6.78 21.93 3.96
CA THR A 265 -5.92 21.49 2.85
C THR A 265 -5.39 20.06 3.00
N SER A 266 -5.37 19.53 4.23
CA SER A 266 -4.95 18.15 4.53
C SER A 266 -6.12 17.16 4.59
N VAL A 267 -7.35 17.61 4.33
CA VAL A 267 -8.53 16.75 4.20
C VAL A 267 -8.77 16.50 2.71
N LEU A 268 -8.30 15.35 2.23
CA LEU A 268 -8.36 14.97 0.83
C LEU A 268 -9.60 14.13 0.55
N THR A 269 -10.24 14.37 -0.61
CA THR A 269 -11.32 13.53 -1.12
C THR A 269 -10.74 12.48 -2.08
N VAL A 270 -11.05 11.22 -1.84
CA VAL A 270 -10.69 10.11 -2.72
C VAL A 270 -11.99 9.45 -3.17
N TYR A 271 -12.69 10.09 -4.10
CA TYR A 271 -14.02 9.68 -4.55
C TYR A 271 -13.98 8.47 -5.50
N ASP A 272 -15.14 7.88 -5.80
CA ASP A 272 -15.23 6.77 -6.75
C ASP A 272 -14.84 7.25 -8.15
N VAL A 273 -13.69 6.79 -8.62
CA VAL A 273 -13.16 7.07 -9.96
C VAL A 273 -13.46 5.92 -10.90
N THR A 274 -13.56 6.22 -12.21
CA THR A 274 -13.84 5.22 -13.26
C THR A 274 -12.86 4.07 -13.26
N ASN A 275 -11.58 4.34 -12.99
CA ASN A 275 -10.56 3.33 -12.86
C ASN A 275 -9.51 3.71 -11.79
N ILE A 276 -8.88 2.69 -11.22
CA ILE A 276 -7.91 2.85 -10.11
C ILE A 276 -6.65 3.67 -10.50
N TYR A 277 -6.33 3.80 -11.79
CA TYR A 277 -5.17 4.56 -12.25
C TYR A 277 -5.39 6.08 -12.15
N LYS A 278 -6.62 6.55 -11.96
CA LYS A 278 -6.92 7.95 -11.70
C LYS A 278 -6.64 8.39 -10.26
N VAL A 279 -6.56 7.46 -9.30
CA VAL A 279 -6.35 7.82 -7.88
C VAL A 279 -5.05 8.62 -7.65
N PRO A 280 -3.88 8.26 -8.24
CA PRO A 280 -2.69 9.09 -8.16
C PRO A 280 -2.88 10.53 -8.69
N LEU A 281 -3.68 10.72 -9.74
CA LEU A 281 -3.96 12.03 -10.33
C LEU A 281 -4.79 12.88 -9.36
N VAL A 282 -5.85 12.29 -8.79
CA VAL A 282 -6.71 12.94 -7.77
C VAL A 282 -5.91 13.40 -6.55
N LEU A 283 -4.89 12.65 -6.14
CA LEU A 283 -4.02 13.05 -5.02
C LEU A 283 -3.05 14.19 -5.40
N VAL A 284 -2.56 14.21 -6.65
CA VAL A 284 -1.71 15.28 -7.16
C VAL A 284 -2.48 16.58 -7.31
N GLU A 285 -3.70 16.52 -7.86
CA GLU A 285 -4.61 17.65 -8.01
C GLU A 285 -4.93 18.34 -6.68
N GLN A 286 -4.99 17.57 -5.59
CA GLN A 286 -5.20 18.11 -4.24
C GLN A 286 -3.89 18.41 -3.48
N ASP A 287 -2.79 18.62 -4.21
CA ASP A 287 -1.52 19.14 -3.70
C ASP A 287 -0.82 18.27 -2.62
N LEU A 288 -1.13 16.97 -2.56
CA LEU A 288 -0.57 16.07 -1.52
C LEU A 288 0.97 16.02 -1.55
N HIS A 289 1.56 16.10 -2.74
CA HIS A 289 3.01 16.14 -2.92
C HIS A 289 3.66 17.33 -2.20
N ASN A 290 3.04 18.52 -2.23
CA ASN A 290 3.56 19.69 -1.51
C ASN A 290 3.25 19.63 -0.01
N ILE A 291 2.16 18.97 0.41
CA ILE A 291 1.93 18.68 1.84
C ILE A 291 3.09 17.85 2.39
N PHE A 292 3.47 16.76 1.71
CA PHE A 292 4.62 15.94 2.12
C PHE A 292 5.94 16.69 2.04
N ARG A 293 6.14 17.54 1.02
CA ARG A 293 7.33 18.40 0.94
C ARG A 293 7.49 19.27 2.18
N ARG A 294 6.41 19.93 2.62
CA ARG A 294 6.42 20.80 3.80
C ARG A 294 6.59 20.01 5.10
N GLN A 295 5.88 18.90 5.26
CA GLN A 295 5.88 18.11 6.51
C GLN A 295 7.17 17.31 6.71
N LEU A 296 7.72 16.75 5.64
CA LEU A 296 8.91 15.90 5.69
C LEU A 296 10.20 16.67 5.39
N GLY A 297 10.11 17.97 5.10
CA GLY A 297 11.28 18.85 4.93
C GLY A 297 12.19 18.47 3.76
N PHE A 298 11.64 18.01 2.62
CA PHE A 298 12.46 17.66 1.45
C PHE A 298 13.14 18.90 0.86
N ALA A 299 14.46 18.84 0.67
CA ALA A 299 15.23 19.91 0.05
C ALA A 299 14.76 20.20 -1.39
N ARG A 300 14.75 21.49 -1.79
CA ARG A 300 14.26 21.91 -3.12
C ARG A 300 15.03 21.26 -4.27
N THR A 301 16.30 20.93 -4.07
CA THR A 301 17.19 20.32 -5.07
C THR A 301 16.89 18.85 -5.35
N ARG A 302 16.19 18.16 -4.43
CA ARG A 302 15.86 16.73 -4.54
C ARG A 302 14.40 16.44 -4.84
N PHE A 303 13.54 17.45 -4.78
CA PHE A 303 12.08 17.29 -4.90
C PHE A 303 11.54 18.03 -6.11
N VAL A 304 11.17 17.28 -7.15
CA VAL A 304 10.51 17.81 -8.34
C VAL A 304 9.02 18.04 -8.03
N SER A 305 8.55 19.26 -8.25
CA SER A 305 7.15 19.66 -8.08
C SER A 305 6.77 20.67 -9.17
N PRO A 306 5.64 20.46 -9.87
CA PRO A 306 4.72 19.33 -9.75
C PRO A 306 5.33 18.00 -10.28
N PRO A 307 4.85 16.83 -9.83
CA PRO A 307 5.30 15.55 -10.36
C PRO A 307 4.89 15.38 -11.83
N ASP A 308 5.78 14.84 -12.67
CA ASP A 308 5.44 14.51 -14.06
C ASP A 308 4.52 13.28 -14.10
N MET A 309 3.22 13.52 -14.28
CA MET A 309 2.19 12.49 -14.38
C MET A 309 1.75 12.19 -15.82
N ALA A 310 2.36 12.79 -16.86
CA ALA A 310 1.84 12.71 -18.23
C ALA A 310 1.73 11.28 -18.76
N LYS A 311 2.71 10.41 -18.46
CA LYS A 311 2.66 8.99 -18.84
C LYS A 311 1.55 8.23 -18.10
N TRP A 312 1.30 8.60 -16.85
CA TRP A 312 0.31 7.95 -16.00
C TRP A 312 -1.10 8.37 -16.37
N ASP A 313 -1.28 9.65 -16.69
CA ASP A 313 -2.53 10.22 -17.20
C ASP A 313 -2.95 9.55 -18.52
N ARG A 314 -2.04 9.42 -19.48
CA ARG A 314 -2.30 8.67 -20.72
C ARG A 314 -2.73 7.22 -20.47
N LEU A 315 -2.13 6.54 -19.50
CA LEU A 315 -2.54 5.18 -19.13
C LEU A 315 -3.96 5.19 -18.55
N ALA A 316 -4.26 6.10 -17.62
CA ALA A 316 -5.57 6.19 -16.99
C ALA A 316 -6.68 6.51 -18.00
N SER A 317 -6.42 7.38 -18.97
CA SER A 317 -7.37 7.70 -20.06
C SER A 317 -7.54 6.53 -21.02
N CYS A 318 -6.45 5.87 -21.42
CA CYS A 318 -6.50 4.68 -22.27
C CYS A 318 -7.40 3.59 -21.68
N VAL A 319 -7.35 3.37 -20.36
CA VAL A 319 -8.19 2.37 -19.68
C VAL A 319 -9.69 2.66 -19.85
N ASP A 320 -10.10 3.93 -19.86
CA ASP A 320 -11.50 4.32 -20.01
C ASP A 320 -11.97 4.36 -21.47
N GLU A 321 -11.06 4.62 -22.42
CA GLU A 321 -11.38 4.77 -23.85
C GLU A 321 -11.53 3.42 -24.58
N VAL A 322 -11.07 2.34 -23.98
CA VAL A 322 -11.05 1.02 -24.60
C VAL A 322 -12.45 0.41 -24.63
N THR A 323 -12.98 0.21 -25.84
CA THR A 323 -14.37 -0.26 -26.05
C THR A 323 -14.48 -1.59 -26.78
N THR A 324 -13.43 -2.03 -27.48
CA THR A 324 -13.53 -3.26 -28.28
C THR A 324 -13.37 -4.49 -27.40
N PRO A 325 -14.40 -5.34 -27.24
CA PRO A 325 -14.36 -6.40 -26.24
C PRO A 325 -13.40 -7.52 -26.63
N VAL A 326 -12.87 -8.20 -25.61
CA VAL A 326 -12.21 -9.51 -25.70
C VAL A 326 -12.73 -10.38 -24.57
N ARG A 327 -13.31 -11.53 -24.91
CA ARG A 327 -13.90 -12.47 -23.96
C ARG A 327 -12.87 -13.53 -23.58
N ILE A 328 -12.45 -13.53 -22.33
CA ILE A 328 -11.48 -14.48 -21.80
C ILE A 328 -12.14 -15.32 -20.71
N ALA A 329 -12.21 -16.63 -20.91
CA ALA A 329 -12.68 -17.56 -19.89
C ALA A 329 -11.57 -17.84 -18.87
N ILE A 330 -11.89 -17.75 -17.58
CA ILE A 330 -11.06 -18.26 -16.50
C ILE A 330 -11.69 -19.56 -16.00
N VAL A 331 -11.01 -20.68 -16.23
CA VAL A 331 -11.46 -22.00 -15.76
C VAL A 331 -10.83 -22.30 -14.40
N GLY A 332 -11.61 -22.03 -13.36
CA GLY A 332 -11.15 -22.03 -11.96
C GLY A 332 -11.83 -23.08 -11.11
N LYS A 333 -11.35 -23.25 -9.87
CA LYS A 333 -12.02 -24.04 -8.82
C LYS A 333 -12.81 -23.16 -7.84
N TYR A 334 -12.66 -21.85 -7.93
CA TYR A 334 -13.21 -20.89 -6.97
C TYR A 334 -13.90 -19.75 -7.71
N THR A 335 -14.79 -20.08 -8.64
CA THR A 335 -15.52 -19.05 -9.42
C THR A 335 -16.32 -18.11 -8.52
N GLY A 336 -16.87 -18.61 -7.41
CA GLY A 336 -17.56 -17.81 -6.39
C GLY A 336 -16.66 -16.91 -5.51
N LEU A 337 -15.33 -17.11 -5.55
CA LEU A 337 -14.36 -16.30 -4.79
C LEU A 337 -13.30 -15.73 -5.75
N GLN A 338 -13.73 -14.78 -6.59
CA GLN A 338 -12.91 -14.14 -7.63
C GLN A 338 -11.59 -13.55 -7.09
N ASP A 339 -11.55 -13.14 -5.82
CA ASP A 339 -10.35 -12.66 -5.13
C ASP A 339 -9.19 -13.66 -5.14
N SER A 340 -9.48 -14.96 -5.24
CA SER A 340 -8.48 -16.03 -5.35
C SER A 340 -7.60 -15.86 -6.60
N TYR A 341 -8.11 -15.16 -7.61
CA TYR A 341 -7.48 -14.96 -8.91
C TYR A 341 -7.08 -13.51 -9.16
N LEU A 342 -7.09 -12.63 -8.15
CA LEU A 342 -6.89 -11.19 -8.37
C LEU A 342 -5.57 -10.85 -9.07
N SER A 343 -4.49 -11.59 -8.82
CA SER A 343 -3.22 -11.39 -9.53
C SER A 343 -3.34 -11.70 -11.02
N VAL A 344 -4.05 -12.77 -11.37
CA VAL A 344 -4.34 -13.17 -12.76
C VAL A 344 -5.23 -12.12 -13.42
N ILE A 345 -6.32 -11.71 -12.75
CA ILE A 345 -7.24 -10.68 -13.22
C ILE A 345 -6.49 -9.38 -13.52
N LYS A 346 -5.62 -8.93 -12.61
CA LYS A 346 -4.83 -7.71 -12.80
C LYS A 346 -3.84 -7.82 -13.95
N ALA A 347 -3.13 -8.94 -14.07
CA ALA A 347 -2.20 -9.17 -15.17
C ALA A 347 -2.93 -9.15 -16.53
N LEU A 348 -4.08 -9.83 -16.63
CA LEU A 348 -4.91 -9.81 -17.84
C LEU A 348 -5.41 -8.40 -18.15
N LYS A 349 -5.87 -7.65 -17.15
CA LYS A 349 -6.28 -6.24 -17.34
C LYS A 349 -5.13 -5.39 -17.88
N HIS A 350 -3.91 -5.55 -17.37
CA HIS A 350 -2.74 -4.83 -17.89
C HIS A 350 -2.46 -5.17 -19.36
N SER A 351 -2.49 -6.46 -19.71
CA SER A 351 -2.29 -6.91 -21.09
C SER A 351 -3.41 -6.42 -22.03
N ALA A 352 -4.67 -6.45 -21.57
CA ALA A 352 -5.82 -6.02 -22.34
C ALA A 352 -5.76 -4.51 -22.63
N VAL A 353 -5.43 -3.70 -21.62
CA VAL A 353 -5.21 -2.25 -21.79
C VAL A 353 -4.08 -1.98 -22.78
N HIS A 354 -2.98 -2.71 -22.70
CA HIS A 354 -1.88 -2.59 -23.66
C HIS A 354 -2.32 -2.94 -25.10
N ALA A 355 -3.15 -3.98 -25.24
CA ALA A 355 -3.74 -4.41 -26.51
C ALA A 355 -4.94 -3.56 -26.96
N LYS A 356 -5.33 -2.54 -26.18
CA LYS A 356 -6.53 -1.70 -26.40
C LYS A 356 -7.82 -2.53 -26.52
N ARG A 357 -8.01 -3.51 -25.65
CA ARG A 357 -9.21 -4.38 -25.59
C ARG A 357 -9.92 -4.29 -24.24
N ASP A 358 -11.25 -4.27 -24.28
CA ASP A 358 -12.09 -4.29 -23.09
C ASP A 358 -12.22 -5.74 -22.61
N LEU A 359 -11.60 -6.02 -21.47
CA LEU A 359 -11.49 -7.39 -20.96
C LEU A 359 -12.78 -7.84 -20.30
N GLN A 360 -13.49 -8.75 -20.96
CA GLN A 360 -14.66 -9.42 -20.42
C GLN A 360 -14.25 -10.79 -19.87
N LEU A 361 -14.20 -10.88 -18.54
CA LEU A 361 -13.87 -12.12 -17.85
C LEU A 361 -15.11 -12.99 -17.67
N ILE A 362 -15.05 -14.21 -18.19
CA ILE A 362 -16.10 -15.20 -18.04
C ILE A 362 -15.61 -16.30 -17.12
N TRP A 363 -16.42 -16.67 -16.14
CA TRP A 363 -16.04 -17.64 -15.12
C TRP A 363 -16.64 -19.00 -15.45
N VAL A 364 -15.79 -20.02 -15.47
CA VAL A 364 -16.21 -21.41 -15.69
C VAL A 364 -15.65 -22.25 -14.55
N GLU A 365 -16.52 -22.99 -13.88
CA GLU A 365 -16.09 -23.89 -12.80
C GLU A 365 -15.53 -25.17 -13.44
N ALA A 366 -14.28 -25.50 -13.10
CA ALA A 366 -13.57 -26.61 -13.70
C ALA A 366 -14.27 -27.95 -13.47
N SER A 367 -14.96 -28.14 -12.34
CA SER A 367 -15.72 -29.37 -12.07
C SER A 367 -16.94 -29.52 -12.98
N ASP A 368 -17.50 -28.42 -13.49
CA ASP A 368 -18.68 -28.51 -14.36
C ASP A 368 -18.33 -29.06 -15.74
N LEU A 369 -17.05 -29.05 -16.12
CA LEU A 369 -16.52 -29.58 -17.37
C LEU A 369 -16.15 -31.07 -17.30
N GLU A 370 -16.19 -31.67 -16.11
CA GLU A 370 -15.85 -33.08 -15.90
C GLU A 370 -16.96 -34.02 -16.41
N VAL A 371 -16.59 -35.27 -16.70
CA VAL A 371 -17.52 -36.28 -17.24
C VAL A 371 -18.60 -36.60 -16.21
N GLU A 372 -18.22 -36.65 -14.94
CA GLU A 372 -19.12 -36.89 -13.81
C GLU A 372 -20.20 -35.80 -13.70
N SER A 373 -19.88 -34.55 -14.09
CA SER A 373 -20.85 -33.46 -14.08
C SER A 373 -21.90 -33.61 -15.17
N LYS A 374 -21.58 -34.27 -16.29
CA LYS A 374 -22.54 -34.57 -17.35
C LYS A 374 -23.68 -35.45 -16.85
N GLU A 375 -23.40 -36.35 -15.92
CA GLU A 375 -24.40 -37.25 -15.32
C GLU A 375 -25.11 -36.58 -14.13
N ALA A 376 -24.36 -35.89 -13.26
CA ALA A 376 -24.91 -35.29 -12.05
C ALA A 376 -25.70 -33.99 -12.30
N SER A 377 -25.26 -33.17 -13.25
CA SER A 377 -25.82 -31.86 -13.57
C SER A 377 -25.66 -31.52 -15.06
N PRO A 378 -26.41 -32.19 -15.96
CA PRO A 378 -26.25 -32.06 -17.41
C PRO A 378 -26.41 -30.62 -17.91
N ASP A 379 -27.32 -29.84 -17.32
CA ASP A 379 -27.55 -28.45 -17.73
C ASP A 379 -26.31 -27.57 -17.49
N LYS A 380 -25.70 -27.68 -16.30
CA LYS A 380 -24.48 -26.93 -15.96
C LYS A 380 -23.29 -27.35 -16.81
N HIS A 381 -23.19 -28.64 -17.10
CA HIS A 381 -22.16 -29.18 -17.97
C HIS A 381 -22.30 -28.61 -19.39
N ALA A 382 -23.50 -28.64 -19.95
CA ALA A 382 -23.77 -28.10 -21.28
C ALA A 382 -23.52 -26.57 -21.34
N GLU A 383 -23.94 -25.82 -20.32
CA GLU A 383 -23.69 -24.38 -20.21
C GLU A 383 -22.19 -24.06 -20.14
N ALA A 384 -21.43 -24.80 -19.33
CA ALA A 384 -19.98 -24.61 -19.19
C ALA A 384 -19.24 -24.83 -20.51
N TRP A 385 -19.57 -25.90 -21.23
CA TRP A 385 -18.99 -26.18 -22.55
C TRP A 385 -19.43 -25.15 -23.61
N SER A 386 -20.71 -24.77 -23.62
CA SER A 386 -21.21 -23.72 -24.53
C SER A 386 -20.55 -22.36 -24.27
N THR A 387 -20.21 -22.08 -23.02
CA THR A 387 -19.50 -20.86 -22.65
C THR A 387 -18.08 -20.87 -23.20
N LEU A 388 -17.37 -22.00 -23.07
CA LEU A 388 -16.01 -22.15 -23.58
C LEU A 388 -15.90 -22.06 -25.10
N THR A 389 -16.87 -22.59 -25.85
CA THR A 389 -16.88 -22.44 -27.31
C THR A 389 -17.15 -21.01 -27.76
N GLY A 390 -17.74 -20.19 -26.90
CA GLY A 390 -18.08 -18.80 -27.16
C GLY A 390 -17.00 -17.77 -26.81
N VAL A 391 -15.86 -18.14 -26.20
CA VAL A 391 -14.82 -17.17 -25.82
C VAL A 391 -13.69 -17.03 -26.84
N ASP A 392 -12.96 -15.92 -26.77
CA ASP A 392 -11.84 -15.61 -27.65
C ASP A 392 -10.50 -16.16 -27.10
N GLY A 393 -10.48 -16.58 -25.83
CA GLY A 393 -9.32 -17.20 -25.19
C GLY A 393 -9.63 -17.79 -23.82
N VAL A 394 -8.77 -18.68 -23.36
CA VAL A 394 -8.93 -19.41 -22.09
C VAL A 394 -7.68 -19.26 -21.24
N VAL A 395 -7.88 -19.04 -19.94
CA VAL A 395 -6.82 -19.02 -18.92
C VAL A 395 -7.10 -20.11 -17.89
N LEU A 396 -6.13 -21.02 -17.74
CA LEU A 396 -6.14 -22.09 -16.75
C LEU A 396 -5.23 -21.72 -15.57
N PRO A 397 -5.71 -20.99 -14.54
CA PRO A 397 -4.89 -20.67 -13.38
C PRO A 397 -4.52 -21.92 -12.58
N GLY A 398 -3.45 -21.83 -11.80
CA GLY A 398 -3.06 -22.88 -10.85
C GLY A 398 -4.16 -23.19 -9.82
N GLY A 399 -4.09 -24.37 -9.20
CA GLY A 399 -5.01 -24.79 -8.15
C GLY A 399 -4.43 -25.92 -7.30
N PHE A 400 -5.05 -26.19 -6.16
CA PHE A 400 -4.62 -27.23 -5.21
C PHE A 400 -5.67 -28.35 -5.10
N GLY A 401 -5.22 -29.56 -4.79
CA GLY A 401 -6.08 -30.75 -4.64
C GLY A 401 -6.56 -31.35 -5.98
N THR A 402 -7.37 -32.39 -5.91
CA THR A 402 -7.80 -33.21 -7.06
C THR A 402 -9.04 -32.69 -7.79
N ARG A 403 -9.96 -31.99 -7.09
CA ARG A 403 -11.22 -31.46 -7.66
C ARG A 403 -10.99 -30.57 -8.89
N GLY A 404 -11.68 -30.76 -10.02
CA GLY A 404 -11.57 -29.85 -11.17
C GLY A 404 -10.24 -29.96 -11.92
N VAL A 405 -9.48 -31.05 -11.74
CA VAL A 405 -8.25 -31.30 -12.50
C VAL A 405 -8.60 -31.84 -13.89
N GLU A 406 -9.49 -32.81 -13.96
CA GLU A 406 -9.86 -33.44 -15.24
C GLU A 406 -10.57 -32.43 -16.16
N GLY A 407 -11.45 -31.60 -15.60
CA GLY A 407 -12.12 -30.56 -16.40
C GLY A 407 -11.15 -29.55 -17.01
N LYS A 408 -10.04 -29.23 -16.34
CA LYS A 408 -8.97 -28.40 -16.91
C LYS A 408 -8.18 -29.11 -18.00
N ILE A 409 -7.95 -30.43 -17.86
CA ILE A 409 -7.30 -31.24 -18.90
C ILE A 409 -8.18 -31.28 -20.15
N LEU A 410 -9.49 -31.51 -19.97
CA LEU A 410 -10.46 -31.52 -21.06
C LEU A 410 -10.55 -30.16 -21.76
N THR A 411 -10.47 -29.05 -21.01
CA THR A 411 -10.44 -27.69 -21.59
C THR A 411 -9.22 -27.44 -22.48
N ALA A 412 -8.08 -28.03 -22.15
CA ALA A 412 -6.82 -27.80 -22.86
C ALA A 412 -6.68 -28.62 -24.15
N LYS A 413 -7.53 -29.64 -24.33
CA LYS A 413 -7.63 -30.43 -25.56
C LYS A 413 -8.50 -29.70 -26.56
#